data_AF-A0A371ITV9-F1
#
_entry.id   AF-A0A371ITV9-F1
#
_cell.length_a   1.000
_cell.length_b   1.000
_cell.length_c   1.000
_cell.angle_alpha   90.00
_cell.angle_beta   90.00
_cell.angle_gamma   90.00
#
_symmetry.space_group_name_H-M   'P 1'
#
loop_
_entity.id
_entity.type
_entity.pdbx_description
1 polymer ?
#
loop_
_entity_poly.entity_id
_entity_poly.type
_entity_poly.pdbx_seq_one_letter_code
_entity_poly.pdbx_strand_id
1 'polypeptide(L)'
;MSKYKLDYLAKYYFYEEDEFVNSVEDGEYILKQIKESNRFDYKGHSFKYTKFKNISMSDTQKDVDIEIKENSIDVVINGEKKHLDLIYKFETKQLEDHVRIATRISEEIDDISCLLYIDHNQADDFIKELKFVKKLQQDNMNK
;
A
#
# COMPACT_ATOMS: atom_id res chain seq x y z
N MET A 1 -18.89 -9.34 9.30
CA MET A 1 -18.19 -8.88 8.09
C MET A 1 -18.48 -7.41 7.97
N SER A 2 -17.44 -6.59 8.06
CA SER A 2 -17.55 -5.14 8.05
C SER A 2 -17.00 -4.61 6.74
N LYS A 3 -17.54 -3.50 6.27
CA LYS A 3 -17.19 -2.88 4.98
C LYS A 3 -16.83 -1.42 5.22
N TYR A 4 -15.75 -0.99 4.58
CA TYR A 4 -15.26 0.37 4.66
C TYR A 4 -14.91 0.87 3.26
N LYS A 5 -14.86 2.20 3.12
CA LYS A 5 -14.42 2.85 1.90
C LYS A 5 -13.13 3.61 2.20
N LEU A 6 -12.05 3.21 1.55
CA LEU A 6 -10.81 3.98 1.60
C LEU A 6 -10.87 5.09 0.57
N ASP A 7 -10.47 6.29 0.96
CA ASP A 7 -10.31 7.40 0.03
C ASP A 7 -9.17 7.10 -0.94
N TYR A 8 -8.08 6.50 -0.43
CA TYR A 8 -6.92 6.11 -1.22
C TYR A 8 -6.27 4.81 -0.74
N LEU A 9 -5.86 3.98 -1.69
CA LEU A 9 -4.86 2.93 -1.50
C LEU A 9 -3.65 3.29 -2.36
N ALA A 10 -2.53 3.63 -1.72
CA ALA A 10 -1.27 3.89 -2.42
C ALA A 10 -0.31 2.72 -2.21
N LYS A 11 0.12 2.11 -3.30
CA LYS A 11 1.12 1.03 -3.35
C LYS A 11 2.45 1.60 -3.83
N TYR A 12 3.54 1.17 -3.21
CA TYR A 12 4.89 1.64 -3.53
C TYR A 12 5.80 0.46 -3.85
N TYR A 13 6.35 0.53 -5.05
CA TYR A 13 7.37 -0.38 -5.57
C TYR A 13 8.70 0.38 -5.58
N PHE A 14 9.77 -0.31 -5.22
CA PHE A 14 11.10 0.28 -5.13
C PHE A 14 12.06 -0.53 -5.98
N TYR A 15 12.87 0.16 -6.76
CA TYR A 15 13.78 -0.44 -7.73
C TYR A 15 15.14 0.23 -7.66
N GLU A 16 16.19 -0.55 -7.79
CA GLU A 16 17.48 0.00 -8.24
C GLU A 16 17.37 0.40 -9.73
N GLU A 17 18.21 1.32 -10.20
CA GLU A 17 18.09 1.84 -11.59
C GLU A 17 18.16 0.73 -12.64
N ASP A 18 19.10 -0.20 -12.50
CA ASP A 18 19.29 -1.31 -13.43
C ASP A 18 18.07 -2.25 -13.44
N GLU A 19 17.50 -2.52 -12.27
CA GLU A 19 16.29 -3.33 -12.16
C GLU A 19 15.09 -2.62 -12.80
N PHE A 20 14.93 -1.31 -12.53
CA PHE A 20 13.85 -0.50 -13.05
C PHE A 20 13.81 -0.50 -14.58
N VAL A 21 14.96 -0.27 -15.21
CA VAL A 21 15.07 -0.24 -16.68
C VAL A 21 14.71 -1.59 -17.31
N ASN A 22 15.03 -2.69 -16.62
CA ASN A 22 14.80 -4.04 -17.14
C ASN A 22 13.40 -4.59 -16.83
N SER A 23 12.72 -4.08 -15.80
CA SER A 23 11.46 -4.63 -15.29
C SER A 23 10.24 -3.75 -15.59
N VAL A 24 10.43 -2.46 -15.85
CA VAL A 24 9.35 -1.50 -16.08
C VAL A 24 9.27 -1.13 -17.56
N GLU A 25 8.07 -1.21 -18.13
CA GLU A 25 7.79 -0.76 -19.49
C GLU A 25 8.20 0.71 -19.67
N ASP A 26 8.89 1.04 -20.76
CA ASP A 26 9.46 2.37 -21.02
C ASP A 26 10.46 2.85 -19.95
N GLY A 27 11.07 1.92 -19.20
CA GLY A 27 11.96 2.22 -18.07
C GLY A 27 13.09 3.19 -18.37
N GLU A 28 13.77 3.07 -19.53
CA GLU A 28 14.82 4.02 -19.94
C GLU A 28 14.29 5.45 -20.13
N TYR A 29 13.11 5.57 -20.76
CA TYR A 29 12.48 6.86 -21.02
C TYR A 29 12.07 7.52 -19.70
N ILE A 30 11.41 6.76 -18.83
CA ILE A 30 10.99 7.23 -17.50
C ILE A 30 12.22 7.63 -16.67
N LEU A 31 13.28 6.82 -16.68
CA LEU A 31 14.52 7.09 -15.95
C LEU A 31 15.14 8.41 -16.39
N LYS A 32 15.17 8.69 -17.69
CA LYS A 32 15.66 9.98 -18.22
C LYS A 32 14.83 11.15 -17.68
N GLN A 33 13.51 11.02 -17.67
CA GLN A 33 12.63 12.09 -17.17
C GLN A 33 12.83 12.34 -15.68
N ILE A 34 12.87 11.29 -14.83
CA ILE A 34 13.10 11.48 -13.39
C ILE A 34 14.49 12.04 -13.08
N LYS A 35 15.51 11.79 -13.91
CA LYS A 35 16.84 12.43 -13.74
C LYS A 35 16.81 13.93 -14.02
N GLU A 36 15.94 14.38 -14.93
CA GLU A 36 15.77 15.80 -15.27
C GLU A 36 14.90 16.55 -14.26
N SER A 37 13.80 15.95 -13.80
CA SER A 37 12.77 16.63 -13.00
C SER A 37 12.59 16.11 -11.57
N ASN A 38 13.33 15.07 -11.16
CA ASN A 38 13.20 14.32 -9.90
C ASN A 38 11.87 13.56 -9.71
N ARG A 39 10.80 13.97 -10.41
CA ARG A 39 9.48 13.33 -10.42
C ARG A 39 8.91 13.33 -11.83
N PHE A 40 8.31 12.21 -12.23
CA PHE A 40 7.64 12.06 -13.50
C PHE A 40 6.37 11.23 -13.32
N ASP A 41 5.24 11.72 -13.82
CA ASP A 41 3.98 10.97 -13.79
C ASP A 41 3.74 10.41 -15.21
N TYR A 42 3.54 9.10 -15.33
CA TYR A 42 3.45 8.42 -16.63
C TYR A 42 2.56 7.17 -16.55
N LYS A 43 1.68 6.99 -17.54
CA LYS A 43 0.74 5.85 -17.66
C LYS A 43 -0.02 5.51 -16.35
N GLY A 44 -0.43 6.53 -15.58
CA GLY A 44 -1.18 6.34 -14.34
C GLY A 44 -0.33 6.07 -13.09
N HIS A 45 0.99 5.99 -13.24
CA HIS A 45 1.93 5.86 -12.13
C HIS A 45 2.70 7.16 -11.89
N SER A 46 3.18 7.34 -10.66
CA SER A 46 4.10 8.43 -10.31
C SER A 46 5.46 7.84 -9.95
N PHE A 47 6.50 8.34 -10.59
CA PHE A 47 7.88 7.91 -10.44
C PHE A 47 8.72 9.01 -9.80
N LYS A 48 9.61 8.67 -8.88
CA LYS A 48 10.58 9.61 -8.30
C LYS A 48 11.79 8.92 -7.71
N TYR A 49 12.88 9.66 -7.57
CA TYR A 49 13.95 9.23 -6.68
C TYR A 49 13.54 9.35 -5.22
N THR A 50 13.92 8.36 -4.41
CA THR A 50 13.84 8.48 -2.96
C THR A 50 15.09 9.15 -2.41
N LYS A 51 15.06 9.50 -1.12
CA LYS A 51 16.25 10.00 -0.41
C LYS A 51 17.43 9.02 -0.39
N PHE A 52 17.18 7.74 -0.68
CA PHE A 52 18.19 6.68 -0.74
C PHE A 52 18.71 6.43 -2.16
N LYS A 53 18.34 7.28 -3.14
CA LYS A 53 18.73 7.21 -4.56
C LYS A 53 18.20 6.01 -5.35
N ASN A 54 17.35 5.16 -4.76
CA ASN A 54 16.56 4.22 -5.53
C ASN A 54 15.30 4.89 -6.11
N ILE A 55 14.66 4.22 -7.07
CA ILE A 55 13.47 4.71 -7.76
C ILE A 55 12.23 4.17 -7.03
N SER A 56 11.27 5.05 -6.78
CA SER A 56 9.95 4.67 -6.28
C SER A 56 8.93 4.86 -7.38
N MET A 57 8.18 3.80 -7.68
CA MET A 57 6.95 3.83 -8.46
C MET A 57 5.77 3.74 -7.51
N SER A 58 4.83 4.66 -7.61
CA SER A 58 3.57 4.60 -6.86
C SER A 58 2.38 4.36 -7.78
N ASP A 59 1.56 3.38 -7.41
CA ASP A 59 0.21 3.16 -7.94
C ASP A 59 -0.81 3.60 -6.89
N THR A 60 -1.71 4.52 -7.23
CA THR A 60 -2.69 5.07 -6.29
C THR A 60 -4.10 4.88 -6.83
N GLN A 61 -4.89 4.13 -6.08
CA GLN A 61 -6.29 3.88 -6.37
C GLN A 61 -7.16 4.71 -5.43
N LYS A 62 -8.25 5.25 -5.96
CA LYS A 62 -9.26 5.99 -5.20
C LYS A 62 -10.51 5.14 -5.00
N ASP A 63 -11.33 5.53 -4.02
CA ASP A 63 -12.65 4.92 -3.80
C ASP A 63 -12.56 3.39 -3.65
N VAL A 64 -11.66 2.92 -2.79
CA VAL A 64 -11.33 1.50 -2.67
C VAL A 64 -12.23 0.83 -1.66
N ASP A 65 -12.94 -0.22 -2.07
CA ASP A 65 -13.77 -1.02 -1.18
C ASP A 65 -12.89 -2.00 -0.40
N ILE A 66 -13.01 -2.01 0.93
CA ILE A 66 -12.34 -2.99 1.78
C ILE A 66 -13.33 -3.69 2.71
N GLU A 67 -13.25 -5.01 2.76
CA GLU A 67 -14.04 -5.86 3.64
C GLU A 67 -13.14 -6.63 4.61
N ILE A 68 -13.52 -6.62 5.88
CA ILE A 68 -12.86 -7.41 6.93
C ILE A 68 -13.84 -8.49 7.37
N LYS A 69 -13.45 -9.75 7.15
CA LYS A 69 -14.22 -10.93 7.57
C LYS A 69 -13.79 -11.33 8.97
N GLU A 70 -14.76 -11.76 9.76
CA GLU A 70 -14.50 -12.25 11.11
C GLU A 70 -13.60 -13.48 11.05
N ASN A 71 -12.66 -13.60 11.98
CA ASN A 71 -11.71 -14.72 12.08
C ASN A 71 -10.85 -14.97 10.82
N SER A 72 -10.65 -13.93 9.99
CA SER A 72 -9.76 -13.97 8.83
C SER A 72 -8.47 -13.22 9.11
N ILE A 73 -7.33 -13.78 8.67
CA ILE A 73 -6.04 -13.08 8.65
C ILE A 73 -5.85 -12.19 7.42
N ASP A 74 -6.76 -12.31 6.46
CA ASP A 74 -6.75 -11.61 5.18
C ASP A 74 -7.93 -10.64 5.07
N VAL A 75 -7.79 -9.65 4.20
CA VAL A 75 -8.83 -8.67 3.85
C VAL A 75 -9.31 -8.90 2.42
N VAL A 76 -10.44 -8.34 2.06
CA VAL A 76 -10.90 -8.29 0.67
C VAL A 76 -10.84 -6.85 0.19
N ILE A 77 -10.03 -6.55 -0.83
CA ILE A 77 -9.87 -5.22 -1.42
C ILE A 77 -10.41 -5.27 -2.85
N ASN A 78 -11.40 -4.43 -3.17
CA ASN A 78 -12.08 -4.41 -4.47
C ASN A 78 -12.56 -5.80 -4.93
N GLY A 79 -13.05 -6.62 -3.99
CA GLY A 79 -13.50 -7.99 -4.26
C GLY A 79 -12.40 -9.04 -4.30
N GLU A 80 -11.12 -8.66 -4.25
CA GLU A 80 -9.99 -9.58 -4.26
C GLU A 80 -9.44 -9.83 -2.86
N LYS A 81 -9.18 -11.10 -2.53
CA LYS A 81 -8.52 -11.46 -1.29
C LYS A 81 -7.06 -10.98 -1.31
N LYS A 82 -6.65 -10.22 -0.30
CA LYS A 82 -5.28 -9.72 -0.13
C LYS A 82 -4.80 -9.94 1.29
N HIS A 83 -3.51 -10.22 1.43
CA HIS A 83 -2.86 -10.30 2.73
C HIS A 83 -2.21 -8.95 3.05
N LEU A 84 -2.56 -8.36 4.20
CA LEU A 84 -1.83 -7.20 4.73
C LEU A 84 -0.89 -7.70 5.83
N ASP A 85 0.41 -7.44 5.72
CA ASP A 85 1.36 -7.79 6.77
C ASP A 85 1.36 -6.72 7.87
N LEU A 86 0.37 -6.85 8.76
CA LEU A 86 0.14 -5.95 9.87
C LEU A 86 1.11 -6.22 11.03
N ILE A 87 1.77 -7.38 11.05
CA ILE A 87 2.79 -7.72 12.04
C ILE A 87 4.05 -6.92 11.75
N TYR A 88 4.55 -6.99 10.52
CA TYR A 88 5.75 -6.29 10.10
C TYR A 88 5.57 -4.78 10.18
N LYS A 89 4.44 -4.26 9.69
CA LYS A 89 4.16 -2.82 9.77
C LYS A 89 2.68 -2.51 9.94
N PHE A 90 2.37 -1.72 10.97
CA PHE A 90 1.03 -1.19 11.19
C PHE A 90 1.14 0.14 11.97
N GLU A 91 1.40 1.21 11.24
CA GLU A 91 1.58 2.56 11.80
C GLU A 91 0.41 3.45 11.39
N THR A 92 -0.23 4.09 12.36
CA THR A 92 -1.33 5.03 12.10
C THR A 92 -0.84 6.46 12.26
N LYS A 93 -1.32 7.36 11.39
CA LYS A 93 -1.06 8.79 11.47
C LYS A 93 -2.34 9.56 11.17
N GLN A 94 -2.75 10.40 12.12
CA GLN A 94 -3.80 11.38 11.93
C GLN A 94 -3.31 12.47 10.97
N LEU A 95 -4.03 12.69 9.88
CA LEU A 95 -3.84 13.80 8.93
C LEU A 95 -5.05 14.75 9.03
N GLU A 96 -5.00 15.86 8.31
CA GLU A 96 -6.03 16.91 8.36
C GLU A 96 -7.40 16.37 7.93
N ASP A 97 -7.42 15.56 6.88
CA ASP A 97 -8.61 15.06 6.18
C ASP A 97 -8.84 13.55 6.36
N HIS A 98 -7.79 12.78 6.64
CA HIS A 98 -7.86 11.33 6.74
C HIS A 98 -7.04 10.78 7.91
N VAL A 99 -7.26 9.50 8.23
CA VAL A 99 -6.29 8.68 8.94
C VAL A 99 -5.52 7.84 7.94
N ARG A 100 -4.19 7.92 8.01
CA ARG A 100 -3.29 7.12 7.19
C ARG A 100 -2.78 5.93 7.98
N ILE A 101 -2.92 4.73 7.42
CA ILE A 101 -2.31 3.50 7.94
C ILE A 101 -1.20 3.07 6.98
N ALA A 102 0.03 2.95 7.48
CA ALA A 102 1.14 2.38 6.74
C ALA A 102 1.32 0.91 7.10
N THR A 103 1.35 0.05 6.08
CA THR A 103 1.54 -1.40 6.22
C THR A 103 2.22 -1.98 4.97
N ARG A 104 2.28 -3.31 4.83
CA ARG A 104 2.65 -3.99 3.59
C ARG A 104 1.49 -4.82 3.09
N ILE A 105 1.44 -5.05 1.78
CA ILE A 105 0.47 -5.92 1.12
C ILE A 105 1.22 -6.95 0.31
N SER A 106 0.85 -8.22 0.45
CA SER A 106 1.42 -9.31 -0.33
C SER A 106 0.82 -9.31 -1.73
N GLU A 107 1.70 -9.26 -2.72
CA GLU A 107 1.38 -9.51 -4.13
C GLU A 107 2.06 -10.80 -4.59
N GLU A 108 1.78 -11.25 -5.82
CA GLU A 108 2.23 -12.57 -6.31
C GLU A 108 3.75 -12.77 -6.26
N ILE A 109 4.51 -11.68 -6.31
CA ILE A 109 5.98 -11.71 -6.48
C ILE A 109 6.70 -11.15 -5.24
N ASP A 110 6.11 -10.20 -4.52
CA ASP A 110 6.75 -9.57 -3.35
C ASP A 110 5.71 -8.96 -2.40
N ASP A 111 6.13 -8.70 -1.17
CA ASP A 111 5.40 -7.86 -0.22
C ASP A 111 5.76 -6.40 -0.46
N ILE A 112 4.83 -5.58 -0.89
CA ILE A 112 5.12 -4.17 -1.18
C ILE A 112 4.60 -3.26 -0.08
N SER A 113 5.22 -2.07 0.05
CA SER A 113 4.73 -1.07 0.99
C SER A 113 3.42 -0.47 0.48
N CYS A 114 2.43 -0.35 1.36
CA CYS A 114 1.19 0.36 1.03
C CYS A 114 0.74 1.31 2.13
N LEU A 115 -0.04 2.31 1.72
CA LEU A 115 -0.70 3.29 2.58
C LEU A 115 -2.20 3.21 2.32
N LEU A 116 -2.96 2.97 3.39
CA LEU A 116 -4.42 3.04 3.41
C LEU A 116 -4.80 4.41 3.96
N TYR A 117 -5.64 5.15 3.24
CA TYR A 117 -6.19 6.41 3.68
C TYR A 117 -7.68 6.23 3.87
N ILE A 118 -8.16 6.49 5.08
CA ILE A 118 -9.58 6.34 5.43
C ILE A 118 -10.09 7.61 6.09
N ASP A 119 -11.30 8.00 5.72
CA ASP A 119 -12.01 9.11 6.31
C ASP A 119 -12.17 8.95 7.83
N HIS A 120 -12.08 10.07 8.55
CA HIS A 120 -12.16 10.11 10.02
C HIS A 120 -13.44 9.49 10.58
N ASN A 121 -14.56 9.55 9.86
CA ASN A 121 -15.84 9.02 10.34
C ASN A 121 -15.85 7.49 10.44
N GLN A 122 -14.92 6.80 9.77
CA GLN A 122 -14.84 5.33 9.75
C GLN A 122 -13.54 4.81 10.37
N ALA A 123 -12.56 5.69 10.60
CA ALA A 123 -11.19 5.32 10.90
C ALA A 123 -11.04 4.52 12.20
N ASP A 124 -11.73 4.92 13.28
CA ASP A 124 -11.58 4.28 14.59
C ASP A 124 -12.01 2.81 14.57
N ASP A 125 -13.17 2.53 13.98
CA ASP A 125 -13.69 1.16 13.84
C ASP A 125 -12.83 0.33 12.88
N PHE A 126 -12.42 0.90 11.75
CA PHE A 126 -11.54 0.23 10.80
C PHE A 126 -10.18 -0.15 11.43
N ILE A 127 -9.56 0.78 12.17
CA ILE A 127 -8.28 0.53 12.86
C ILE A 127 -8.45 -0.53 13.94
N LYS A 128 -9.56 -0.53 14.67
CA LYS A 128 -9.87 -1.55 15.67
C LYS A 128 -9.98 -2.94 15.03
N GLU A 129 -10.61 -3.06 13.88
CA GLU A 129 -10.70 -4.33 13.17
C GLU A 129 -9.37 -4.77 12.58
N LEU A 130 -8.56 -3.87 12.01
CA LEU A 130 -7.20 -4.21 11.59
C LEU A 130 -6.32 -4.66 12.77
N LYS A 131 -6.49 -4.11 13.97
CA LYS A 131 -5.82 -4.62 15.19
C LYS A 131 -6.25 -6.05 15.52
N PHE A 132 -7.50 -6.40 15.30
CA PHE A 132 -7.98 -7.77 15.48
C PHE A 132 -7.37 -8.72 14.44
N VAL A 133 -7.34 -8.32 13.16
CA VAL A 133 -6.66 -9.08 12.09
C VAL A 133 -5.18 -9.30 12.44
N LYS A 134 -4.48 -8.25 12.86
CA LYS A 134 -3.09 -8.33 13.32
C LYS A 134 -2.91 -9.34 14.45
N LYS A 135 -3.81 -9.36 15.43
CA LYS A 135 -3.78 -10.33 16.53
C LYS A 135 -3.94 -11.76 16.03
N LEU A 136 -4.88 -12.01 15.11
CA LEU A 136 -5.06 -13.33 14.49
C LEU A 136 -3.82 -13.79 13.73
N GLN A 137 -3.15 -12.88 13.02
CA GLN A 137 -1.88 -13.18 12.36
C GLN A 137 -0.81 -13.60 13.39
N GLN A 138 -0.69 -12.87 14.51
CA GLN A 138 0.27 -13.18 15.56
C GLN A 138 -0.01 -14.53 16.22
N ASP A 139 -1.28 -14.82 16.51
CA ASP A 139 -1.70 -16.09 17.11
C ASP A 139 -1.41 -17.28 16.18
N ASN A 140 -1.45 -17.09 14.86
CA ASN A 140 -1.11 -18.13 13.88
C ASN A 140 0.39 -18.37 13.73
N MET A 141 1.26 -17.36 13.97
CA MET A 141 2.71 -17.56 13.97
C MET A 141 3.22 -18.40 15.15
N ASN A 142 2.46 -18.42 16.25
CA ASN A 142 2.84 -19.13 17.48
C ASN A 142 2.27 -20.57 17.56
N LYS A 143 1.65 -21.06 16.48
CA LYS A 143 1.17 -22.44 16.35
C LYS A 143 2.19 -23.29 15.61
#